data_AF-A0A060YPA4-F1
#
_entry.id   AF-A0A060YPA4-F1
#
_cell.length_a   1.000
_cell.length_b   1.000
_cell.length_c   1.000
_cell.angle_alpha   90.00
_cell.angle_beta   90.00
_cell.angle_gamma   90.00
#
_symmetry.space_group_name_H-M   'P 1'
#
loop_
_entity.id
_entity.type
_entity.pdbx_description
1 polymer ?
#
loop_
_entity_poly.entity_id
_entity_poly.type
_entity_poly.pdbx_seq_one_letter_code
_entity_poly.pdbx_strand_id
1 'polypeptide(L)'
;MEFGLVAFIHTGGSSPFYSQSVQGRFTISRDDSSSKLYLQMNSLKSEDTAVYYWAHASSTSSASTQTMFPTSLLLLLAAVSCVHCEELTQPASMTVQPGQPLTISCKVSYSVASYWTAWIRQPAGKGLEWIGQIYTGNTIYKDSLKNKFSLTLDSSNKIVTLTGQNLQTEDTAVYYCARDSQ
;
A
#
# COMPACT_ATOMS: atom_id res chain seq x y z
N MET A 1 -11.53 19.37 -6.19
CA MET A 1 -11.88 18.16 -5.41
C MET A 1 -13.24 17.71 -5.89
N GLU A 2 -13.30 16.53 -6.47
CA GLU A 2 -14.55 15.93 -6.96
C GLU A 2 -15.15 15.11 -5.82
N PHE A 3 -16.35 15.45 -5.36
CA PHE A 3 -17.07 14.67 -4.36
C PHE A 3 -17.81 13.54 -5.07
N GLY A 4 -17.27 12.32 -4.99
CA GLY A 4 -17.88 11.12 -5.56
C GLY A 4 -18.63 10.29 -4.52
N LEU A 5 -19.85 9.87 -4.84
CA LEU A 5 -20.56 8.88 -4.03
C LEU A 5 -19.85 7.52 -4.14
N VAL A 6 -19.44 6.94 -3.02
CA VAL A 6 -18.70 5.68 -2.97
C VAL A 6 -19.65 4.48 -2.86
N ALA A 7 -20.57 4.52 -1.89
CA ALA A 7 -21.58 3.50 -1.68
C ALA A 7 -22.77 4.08 -0.89
N PHE A 8 -23.95 3.47 -1.03
CA PHE A 8 -25.09 3.76 -0.16
C PHE A 8 -25.88 2.49 0.15
N ILE A 9 -26.51 2.45 1.32
CA ILE A 9 -27.39 1.36 1.75
C ILE A 9 -28.69 1.94 2.31
N HIS A 10 -29.82 1.39 1.89
CA HIS A 10 -31.14 1.80 2.37
C HIS A 10 -31.48 1.14 3.72
N THR A 11 -32.48 1.70 4.41
CA THR A 11 -33.08 1.14 5.63
C THR A 11 -34.04 -0.01 5.35
N GLY A 12 -34.62 -0.08 4.14
CA GLY A 12 -35.70 -1.01 3.79
C GLY A 12 -35.27 -2.36 3.18
N GLY A 13 -34.06 -2.85 3.45
CA GLY A 13 -33.59 -4.14 2.94
C GLY A 13 -33.26 -4.18 1.44
N SER A 14 -33.23 -3.02 0.76
CA SER A 14 -32.77 -2.93 -0.62
C SER A 14 -31.28 -3.25 -0.73
N SER A 15 -30.87 -3.81 -1.87
CA SER A 15 -29.46 -4.08 -2.14
C SER A 15 -28.62 -2.80 -2.08
N PRO A 16 -27.43 -2.85 -1.47
CA PRO A 16 -26.54 -1.70 -1.44
C PRO A 16 -26.05 -1.34 -2.84
N PHE A 17 -25.86 -0.04 -3.07
CA PHE A 17 -25.27 0.48 -4.29
C PHE A 17 -23.79 0.77 -4.08
N TYR A 18 -23.00 0.55 -5.12
CA TYR A 18 -21.58 0.87 -5.17
C TYR A 18 -21.28 1.63 -6.45
N SER A 19 -20.41 2.64 -6.35
CA SER A 19 -19.87 3.27 -7.56
C SER A 19 -18.95 2.31 -8.30
N GLN A 20 -18.80 2.54 -9.61
CA GLN A 20 -17.99 1.69 -10.49
C GLN A 20 -16.52 1.62 -10.05
N SER A 21 -15.98 2.67 -9.43
CA SER A 21 -14.58 2.73 -8.99
C SER A 21 -14.26 1.76 -7.84
N VAL A 22 -15.26 1.39 -7.03
CA VAL A 22 -15.07 0.55 -5.83
C VAL A 22 -15.83 -0.78 -5.89
N GLN A 23 -16.55 -1.03 -6.98
CA GLN A 23 -17.36 -2.22 -7.16
C GLN A 23 -16.50 -3.49 -7.03
N GLY A 24 -16.97 -4.44 -6.22
CA GLY A 24 -16.28 -5.71 -5.94
C GLY A 24 -15.12 -5.63 -4.94
N ARG A 25 -14.80 -4.43 -4.43
CA ARG A 25 -13.71 -4.21 -3.47
C ARG A 25 -14.22 -3.71 -2.14
N PHE A 26 -15.20 -2.80 -2.17
CA PHE A 26 -15.76 -2.22 -0.96
C PHE A 26 -17.11 -2.85 -0.63
N THR A 27 -17.45 -2.89 0.65
CA THR A 27 -18.72 -3.44 1.15
C THR A 27 -19.28 -2.51 2.21
N ILE A 28 -20.49 -2.01 1.98
CA ILE A 28 -21.24 -1.23 2.95
C ILE A 28 -22.23 -2.13 3.67
N SER A 29 -22.27 -2.04 4.99
CA SER A 29 -23.21 -2.80 5.82
C SER A 29 -23.70 -1.96 6.99
N ARG A 30 -24.84 -2.34 7.54
CA ARG A 30 -25.49 -1.65 8.66
C ARG A 30 -25.88 -2.64 9.74
N ASP A 31 -25.82 -2.20 10.98
CA ASP A 31 -26.38 -2.91 12.12
C ASP A 31 -27.42 -2.00 12.79
N ASP A 32 -28.69 -2.34 12.58
CA ASP A 32 -29.83 -1.59 13.10
C ASP A 32 -30.01 -1.74 14.61
N SER A 33 -29.56 -2.87 15.17
CA SER A 33 -29.65 -3.11 16.61
C SER A 33 -28.70 -2.19 17.39
N SER A 34 -27.58 -1.83 16.78
CA SER A 34 -26.56 -0.96 17.39
C SER A 34 -26.47 0.43 16.78
N SER A 35 -27.33 0.77 15.81
CA SER A 35 -27.32 2.06 15.09
C SER A 35 -25.96 2.39 14.46
N LYS A 36 -25.29 1.38 13.89
CA LYS A 36 -23.96 1.53 13.27
C LYS A 36 -24.00 1.28 11.77
N LEU A 37 -23.15 2.03 11.07
CA LEU A 37 -22.91 1.89 9.65
C LEU A 37 -21.43 1.61 9.43
N TYR A 38 -21.12 0.64 8.57
CA TYR A 38 -19.78 0.13 8.33
C TYR A 38 -19.46 0.20 6.85
N LEU A 39 -18.23 0.64 6.54
CA LEU A 39 -17.64 0.54 5.21
C LEU A 39 -16.39 -0.32 5.34
N GLN A 40 -16.48 -1.56 4.87
CA GLN A 40 -15.32 -2.43 4.74
C GLN A 40 -14.67 -2.17 3.38
N MET A 41 -13.39 -1.88 3.38
CA MET A 41 -12.61 -1.61 2.16
C MET A 41 -11.59 -2.73 1.99
N ASN A 42 -11.77 -3.58 0.98
CA ASN A 42 -10.82 -4.64 0.64
C ASN A 42 -10.01 -4.23 -0.60
N SER A 43 -8.79 -4.75 -0.73
CA SER A 43 -7.94 -4.53 -1.92
C SER A 43 -7.80 -3.05 -2.32
N LEU A 44 -7.42 -2.21 -1.35
CA LEU A 44 -7.16 -0.78 -1.55
C LEU A 44 -6.06 -0.55 -2.60
N LYS A 45 -6.25 0.50 -3.40
CA LYS A 45 -5.31 0.99 -4.39
C LYS A 45 -4.89 2.42 -4.05
N SER A 46 -3.81 2.90 -4.64
CA SER A 46 -3.35 4.28 -4.47
C SER A 46 -4.42 5.32 -4.84
N GLU A 47 -5.24 5.02 -5.86
CA GLU A 47 -6.39 5.82 -6.32
C GLU A 47 -7.52 5.98 -5.29
N ASP A 48 -7.59 5.12 -4.26
CA ASP A 48 -8.62 5.20 -3.21
C ASP A 48 -8.22 6.10 -2.03
N THR A 49 -7.05 6.73 -2.10
CA THR A 49 -6.53 7.60 -1.03
C THR A 49 -7.34 8.89 -0.97
N ALA A 50 -8.28 8.95 -0.03
CA ALA A 50 -9.18 10.08 0.15
C ALA A 50 -9.66 10.21 1.61
N VAL A 51 -10.32 11.32 1.91
CA VAL A 51 -11.07 11.48 3.16
C VAL A 51 -12.51 11.00 2.91
N TYR A 52 -12.95 10.02 3.69
CA TYR A 52 -14.29 9.43 3.59
C TYR A 52 -15.21 10.06 4.64
N TYR A 53 -16.40 10.46 4.20
CA TYR A 53 -17.42 11.04 5.06
C TYR A 53 -18.68 10.18 5.04
N TRP A 54 -19.33 10.09 6.19
CA TRP A 54 -20.65 9.51 6.32
C TRP A 54 -21.71 10.60 6.21
N ALA A 55 -22.73 10.37 5.39
CA ALA A 55 -23.85 11.28 5.22
C ALA A 55 -25.17 10.51 5.33
N HIS A 56 -26.16 11.13 5.97
CA HIS A 56 -27.52 10.62 6.05
C HIS A 56 -28.39 11.34 5.03
N ALA A 57 -28.95 10.61 4.06
CA ALA A 57 -29.89 11.14 3.09
C ALA A 57 -31.31 10.71 3.46
N SER A 58 -32.16 11.67 3.87
CA SER A 58 -33.59 11.42 4.08
C SER A 58 -34.35 11.63 2.77
N SER A 59 -35.05 10.61 2.30
CA SER A 59 -35.94 10.71 1.14
C SER A 59 -37.22 11.48 1.48
N THR A 60 -37.16 12.81 1.54
CA THR A 60 -38.38 13.63 1.51
C THR A 60 -38.84 13.74 0.07
N SER A 61 -39.96 13.09 -0.25
CA SER A 61 -40.69 13.25 -1.51
C SER A 61 -41.29 14.66 -1.60
N SER A 62 -40.47 15.64 -1.94
CA SER A 62 -40.92 16.94 -2.44
C SER A 62 -39.79 17.54 -3.26
N ALA A 63 -40.05 17.80 -4.54
CA ALA A 63 -39.13 18.50 -5.41
C ALA A 63 -38.87 19.92 -4.86
N SER A 64 -37.71 20.15 -4.23
CA SER A 64 -37.28 21.49 -3.83
C SER A 64 -35.78 21.55 -3.54
N THR A 65 -35.07 22.20 -4.46
CA THR A 65 -33.89 23.05 -4.29
C THR A 65 -32.64 22.47 -3.60
N GLN A 66 -31.60 22.24 -4.41
CA GLN A 66 -30.21 22.09 -3.96
C GLN A 66 -29.80 23.33 -3.15
N THR A 67 -29.61 23.20 -1.84
CA THR A 67 -28.99 24.23 -1.01
C THR A 67 -27.52 23.90 -0.79
N MET A 68 -26.70 24.48 -1.66
CA MET A 68 -25.26 24.71 -1.53
C MET A 68 -25.03 25.88 -0.57
N PHE A 69 -24.26 25.71 0.51
CA PHE A 69 -23.52 26.78 1.22
C PHE A 69 -22.48 26.17 2.20
N PRO A 70 -21.39 26.86 2.59
CA PRO A 70 -20.42 27.56 1.75
C PRO A 70 -18.94 27.27 2.18
N THR A 71 -18.04 27.72 1.33
CA THR A 71 -16.58 27.83 1.48
C THR A 71 -16.10 28.52 2.78
N SER A 72 -15.37 27.80 3.64
CA SER A 72 -14.28 28.31 4.50
C SER A 72 -13.69 27.12 5.29
N LEU A 73 -12.65 26.49 4.78
CA LEU A 73 -11.26 26.72 5.23
C LEU A 73 -11.06 26.44 6.73
N LEU A 74 -10.86 25.16 7.04
CA LEU A 74 -9.76 24.80 7.93
C LEU A 74 -9.02 23.63 7.29
N LEU A 75 -7.98 23.96 6.52
CA LEU A 75 -6.93 23.01 6.14
C LEU A 75 -6.27 22.53 7.43
N LEU A 76 -6.68 21.37 7.93
CA LEU A 76 -5.77 20.49 8.66
C LEU A 76 -5.42 19.37 7.70
N LEU A 77 -4.27 19.51 7.06
CA LEU A 77 -3.48 18.38 6.57
C LEU A 77 -3.05 17.55 7.78
N ALA A 78 -3.99 16.84 8.40
CA ALA A 78 -3.65 15.67 9.17
C ALA A 78 -3.44 14.58 8.13
N ALA A 79 -2.16 14.35 7.80
CA ALA A 79 -1.76 13.08 7.21
C ALA A 79 -2.51 11.98 7.97
N VAL A 80 -3.33 11.21 7.28
CA VAL A 80 -3.91 10.00 7.86
C VAL A 80 -2.73 9.05 8.06
N SER A 81 -2.03 9.23 9.18
CA SER A 81 -1.15 8.22 9.71
C SER A 81 -2.05 7.05 10.05
N CYS A 82 -2.00 6.03 9.20
CA CYS A 82 -2.41 4.71 9.60
C CYS A 82 -1.78 4.44 10.97
N VAL A 83 -2.61 4.20 11.98
CA VAL A 83 -2.18 4.25 13.39
C VAL A 83 -1.21 3.10 13.73
N HIS A 84 -0.93 2.17 12.80
CA HIS A 84 0.23 1.29 12.88
C HIS A 84 0.69 0.74 11.51
N CYS A 85 0.77 1.57 10.45
CA CYS A 85 1.33 1.09 9.19
C CYS A 85 2.84 1.27 9.17
N GLU A 86 3.51 0.17 8.89
CA GLU A 86 4.89 0.22 8.48
C GLU A 86 4.95 0.45 6.98
N GLU A 87 5.71 1.47 6.58
CA GLU A 87 5.88 1.84 5.19
C GLU A 87 7.21 1.27 4.70
N LEU A 88 7.20 0.70 3.50
CA LEU A 88 8.38 0.31 2.76
C LEU A 88 8.33 1.03 1.40
N THR A 89 9.26 1.95 1.18
CA THR A 89 9.32 2.79 -0.02
C THR A 89 10.50 2.37 -0.88
N GLN A 90 10.24 2.03 -2.14
CA GLN A 90 11.25 1.66 -3.15
C GLN A 90 10.92 2.30 -4.51
N PRO A 91 11.89 2.41 -5.44
CA PRO A 91 11.63 2.93 -6.77
C PRO A 91 10.57 2.11 -7.51
N ALA A 92 9.72 2.78 -8.31
CA ALA A 92 8.67 2.09 -9.07
C ALA A 92 9.22 1.20 -10.20
N SER A 93 10.30 1.64 -10.85
CA SER A 93 11.01 0.86 -11.87
C SER A 93 12.45 1.36 -12.02
N MET A 94 13.32 0.49 -12.52
CA MET A 94 14.70 0.81 -12.85
C MET A 94 15.11 0.06 -14.11
N THR A 95 15.89 0.71 -14.97
CA THR A 95 16.47 0.10 -16.17
C THR A 95 17.99 0.25 -16.10
N VAL A 96 18.71 -0.86 -16.18
CA VAL A 96 20.18 -0.89 -16.18
C VAL A 96 20.67 -1.63 -17.42
N GLN A 97 21.86 -1.27 -17.91
CA GLN A 97 22.51 -2.01 -19.00
C GLN A 97 23.17 -3.28 -18.47
N PRO A 98 23.28 -4.35 -19.28
CA PRO A 98 23.98 -5.57 -18.89
C PRO A 98 25.41 -5.29 -18.39
N GLY A 99 25.83 -5.98 -17.34
CA GLY A 99 27.15 -5.79 -16.72
C GLY A 99 27.28 -4.56 -15.81
N GLN A 100 26.34 -3.60 -15.85
CA GLN A 100 26.32 -2.51 -14.87
C GLN A 100 25.74 -2.98 -13.53
N PRO A 101 26.23 -2.44 -12.41
CA PRO A 101 25.65 -2.72 -11.11
C PRO A 101 24.27 -2.08 -10.97
N LEU A 102 23.33 -2.80 -10.37
CA LEU A 102 22.03 -2.27 -9.97
C LEU A 102 22.03 -2.02 -8.47
N THR A 103 21.50 -0.88 -8.06
CA THR A 103 21.33 -0.54 -6.65
C THR A 103 19.88 -0.18 -6.40
N ILE A 104 19.18 -0.99 -5.61
CA ILE A 104 17.79 -0.73 -5.21
C ILE A 104 17.77 -0.44 -3.71
N SER A 105 17.25 0.71 -3.33
CA SER A 105 17.10 1.10 -1.92
C SER A 105 15.65 0.98 -1.48
N CYS A 106 15.44 0.33 -0.34
CA CYS A 106 14.16 0.26 0.35
C CYS A 106 14.26 1.04 1.66
N LYS A 107 13.53 2.16 1.74
CA LYS A 107 13.41 2.95 2.97
C LYS A 107 12.23 2.44 3.78
N VAL A 108 12.45 2.15 5.06
CA VAL A 108 11.42 1.61 5.94
C VAL A 108 11.06 2.56 7.07
N SER A 109 9.82 2.51 7.57
CA SER A 109 9.40 3.34 8.70
C SER A 109 9.75 2.74 10.08
N TYR A 110 9.94 1.41 10.16
CA TYR A 110 10.29 0.68 11.39
C TYR A 110 11.78 0.72 11.75
N SER A 111 12.10 0.23 12.95
CA SER A 111 13.49 0.07 13.37
C SER A 111 14.12 -1.16 12.72
N VAL A 112 14.98 -0.95 11.73
CA VAL A 112 15.78 -2.02 11.10
C VAL A 112 16.77 -2.71 12.06
N ALA A 113 16.96 -2.15 13.27
CA ALA A 113 17.81 -2.77 14.29
C ALA A 113 17.16 -3.96 15.00
N SER A 114 15.84 -4.10 14.91
CA SER A 114 15.08 -5.10 15.66
C SER A 114 14.34 -6.10 14.76
N TYR A 115 14.31 -5.87 13.46
CA TYR A 115 13.57 -6.68 12.50
C TYR A 115 14.41 -7.01 11.28
N TRP A 116 14.31 -8.26 10.84
CA TRP A 116 14.88 -8.67 9.57
C TRP A 116 14.14 -8.02 8.41
N THR A 117 14.90 -7.60 7.40
CA THR A 117 14.35 -7.13 6.15
C THR A 117 14.88 -7.99 5.02
N ALA A 118 13.97 -8.62 4.29
CA ALA A 118 14.26 -9.52 3.19
C ALA A 118 14.17 -8.82 1.84
N TRP A 119 14.98 -9.28 0.90
CA TRP A 119 14.83 -9.00 -0.53
C TRP A 119 14.35 -10.26 -1.25
N ILE A 120 13.33 -10.08 -2.07
CA ILE A 120 12.67 -11.12 -2.85
C ILE A 120 12.61 -10.63 -4.29
N ARG A 121 12.82 -11.51 -5.26
CA ARG A 121 12.60 -11.21 -6.68
C ARG A 121 11.54 -12.10 -7.29
N GLN A 122 10.83 -11.60 -8.28
CA GLN A 122 9.88 -12.35 -9.09
C GLN A 122 10.21 -12.18 -10.57
N PRO A 123 10.93 -13.13 -11.17
CA PRO A 123 11.14 -13.14 -12.61
C PRO A 123 9.81 -13.33 -13.36
N ALA A 124 9.72 -12.80 -14.58
CA ALA A 124 8.52 -12.91 -15.40
C ALA A 124 8.11 -14.38 -15.61
N GLY A 125 6.84 -14.70 -15.29
CA GLY A 125 6.30 -16.06 -15.39
C GLY A 125 6.81 -17.05 -14.34
N LYS A 126 7.54 -16.60 -13.31
CA LYS A 126 8.05 -17.43 -12.22
C LYS A 126 7.44 -17.03 -10.86
N GLY A 127 7.59 -17.92 -9.89
CA GLY A 127 7.23 -17.65 -8.49
C GLY A 127 8.22 -16.70 -7.81
N LEU A 128 7.87 -16.32 -6.57
CA LEU A 128 8.76 -15.53 -5.70
C LEU A 128 10.02 -16.32 -5.37
N GLU A 129 11.17 -15.67 -5.52
CA GLU A 129 12.47 -16.20 -5.19
C GLU A 129 13.14 -15.30 -4.13
N TRP A 130 13.32 -15.85 -2.93
CA TRP A 130 14.01 -15.16 -1.84
C TRP A 130 15.51 -15.02 -2.17
N ILE A 131 16.06 -13.81 -2.00
CA ILE A 131 17.48 -13.49 -2.27
C ILE A 131 18.30 -13.59 -0.99
N GLY A 132 17.80 -12.98 0.08
CA GLY A 132 18.52 -12.79 1.32
C GLY A 132 17.73 -11.92 2.29
N GLN A 133 18.21 -11.87 3.53
CA GLN A 133 17.68 -10.98 4.55
C GLN A 133 18.79 -10.45 5.44
N ILE A 134 18.59 -9.25 5.95
CA ILE A 134 19.58 -8.53 6.76
C ILE A 134 18.93 -7.96 8.02
N TYR A 135 19.65 -8.03 9.13
CA TYR A 135 19.40 -7.29 10.36
C TYR A 135 20.73 -6.73 10.87
N THR A 136 20.68 -5.89 11.91
CA THR A 136 21.89 -5.35 12.53
C THR A 136 22.82 -6.46 13.01
N GLY A 137 23.94 -6.61 12.32
CA GLY A 137 25.04 -7.49 12.70
C GLY A 137 25.08 -8.85 12.00
N ASN A 138 24.08 -9.22 11.19
CA ASN A 138 24.13 -10.46 10.42
C ASN A 138 23.24 -10.41 9.17
N THR A 139 23.65 -11.16 8.15
CA THR A 139 23.05 -11.21 6.82
C THR A 139 23.05 -12.64 6.34
N ILE A 140 21.89 -13.11 5.89
CA ILE A 140 21.70 -14.46 5.39
C ILE A 140 21.33 -14.36 3.91
N TYR A 141 21.96 -15.18 3.08
CA TYR A 141 21.74 -15.22 1.64
C TYR A 141 21.21 -16.57 1.21
N LYS A 142 20.50 -16.58 0.09
CA LYS A 142 20.27 -17.81 -0.66
C LYS A 142 21.58 -18.25 -1.30
N ASP A 143 21.99 -19.50 -1.06
CA ASP A 143 23.28 -20.01 -1.54
C ASP A 143 23.53 -19.83 -3.03
N SER A 144 22.49 -19.99 -3.86
CA SER A 144 22.59 -19.83 -5.31
C SER A 144 22.75 -18.37 -5.77
N LEU A 145 22.49 -17.39 -4.89
CA LEU A 145 22.44 -15.97 -5.22
C LEU A 145 23.47 -15.12 -4.48
N LYS A 146 24.16 -15.67 -3.47
CA LYS A 146 25.12 -14.95 -2.61
C LYS A 146 26.31 -14.30 -3.33
N ASN A 147 26.67 -14.79 -4.51
CA ASN A 147 27.76 -14.23 -5.31
C ASN A 147 27.29 -13.16 -6.31
N LYS A 148 25.96 -13.01 -6.49
CA LYS A 148 25.37 -12.11 -7.48
C LYS A 148 24.77 -10.86 -6.84
N PHE A 149 24.24 -11.01 -5.63
CA PHE A 149 23.60 -9.94 -4.88
C PHE A 149 24.29 -9.72 -3.53
N SER A 150 24.36 -8.47 -3.11
CA SER A 150 24.78 -8.07 -1.77
C SER A 150 23.73 -7.18 -1.12
N LEU A 151 23.55 -7.35 0.19
CA LEU A 151 22.63 -6.56 1.00
C LEU A 151 23.44 -5.64 1.93
N THR A 152 23.05 -4.38 2.01
CA THR A 152 23.61 -3.42 2.98
C THR A 152 22.50 -2.75 3.78
N LEU A 153 22.85 -2.38 5.01
CA LEU A 153 21.92 -1.78 5.96
C LEU A 153 22.47 -0.44 6.48
N ASP A 154 21.70 0.63 6.27
CA ASP A 154 21.89 1.92 6.91
C ASP A 154 20.83 2.08 8.01
N SER A 155 21.25 1.84 9.26
CA SER A 155 20.37 1.91 10.42
C SER A 155 19.97 3.34 10.79
N SER A 156 20.79 4.34 10.43
CA SER A 156 20.50 5.76 10.71
C SER A 156 19.39 6.28 9.82
N ASN A 157 19.43 5.93 8.53
CA ASN A 157 18.43 6.37 7.55
C ASN A 157 17.28 5.37 7.36
N LYS A 158 17.35 4.20 8.01
CA LYS A 158 16.41 3.08 7.87
C LYS A 158 16.30 2.61 6.42
N ILE A 159 17.45 2.45 5.76
CA ILE A 159 17.53 2.04 4.36
C ILE A 159 18.18 0.66 4.27
N VAL A 160 17.50 -0.26 3.60
CA VAL A 160 18.02 -1.57 3.25
C VAL A 160 18.25 -1.57 1.74
N THR A 161 19.50 -1.78 1.32
CA THR A 161 19.88 -1.69 -0.09
C THR A 161 20.26 -3.06 -0.63
N LEU A 162 19.74 -3.39 -1.81
CA LEU A 162 20.15 -4.52 -2.63
C LEU A 162 21.07 -4.01 -3.73
N THR A 163 22.27 -4.58 -3.81
CA THR A 163 23.18 -4.38 -4.94
C THR A 163 23.29 -5.65 -5.76
N GLY A 164 23.05 -5.57 -7.06
CA GLY A 164 23.30 -6.66 -8.01
C GLY A 164 24.55 -6.37 -8.84
N GLN A 165 25.43 -7.36 -9.00
CA GLN A 165 26.64 -7.27 -9.83
C GLN A 165 26.54 -8.18 -11.04
N ASN A 166 27.11 -7.72 -12.17
CA ASN A 166 27.15 -8.46 -13.43
C ASN A 166 25.75 -8.99 -13.85
N LEU A 167 24.74 -8.12 -13.77
CA LEU A 167 23.37 -8.48 -14.10
C LEU A 167 23.22 -8.78 -15.58
N GLN A 168 22.44 -9.82 -15.84
CA GLN A 168 22.13 -10.31 -17.17
C GLN A 168 20.62 -10.20 -17.43
N THR A 169 20.21 -10.43 -18.67
CA THR A 169 18.79 -10.35 -19.06
C THR A 169 17.90 -11.29 -18.26
N GLU A 170 18.40 -12.45 -17.83
CA GLU A 170 17.68 -13.42 -17.01
C GLU A 170 17.42 -12.98 -15.56
N ASP A 171 18.10 -11.92 -15.09
CA ASP A 171 17.86 -11.35 -13.77
C ASP A 171 16.72 -10.34 -13.76
N THR A 172 16.17 -10.00 -14.92
CA THR A 172 15.01 -9.11 -15.03
C THR A 172 13.84 -9.67 -14.24
N ALA A 173 13.45 -8.94 -13.19
CA ALA A 173 12.43 -9.34 -12.24
C ALA A 173 11.82 -8.12 -11.56
N VAL A 174 10.65 -8.32 -10.95
CA VAL A 174 10.15 -7.37 -9.95
C VAL A 174 10.85 -7.67 -8.62
N TYR A 175 11.38 -6.65 -7.96
CA TYR A 175 12.06 -6.78 -6.68
C TYR A 175 11.19 -6.21 -5.56
N TYR A 176 11.12 -6.94 -4.46
CA TYR A 176 10.34 -6.59 -3.28
C TYR A 176 11.26 -6.58 -2.06
N CYS A 177 11.24 -5.48 -1.31
CA CYS A 177 11.64 -5.53 0.08
C CYS A 177 10.43 -5.91 0.96
N ALA A 178 10.67 -6.77 1.94
CA ALA A 178 9.64 -7.21 2.87
C ALA A 178 10.22 -7.27 4.29
N ARG A 179 9.44 -6.85 5.28
CA ARG A 179 9.77 -7.10 6.67
C ARG A 179 9.44 -8.55 7.00
N ASP A 180 10.34 -9.22 7.70
CA ASP A 180 10.06 -10.54 8.26
C ASP A 180 9.20 -10.43 9.52
N SER A 181 8.14 -11.22 9.60
CA SER A 181 7.32 -11.36 10.81
C SER A 181 7.88 -12.51 11.63
N GLN A 182 8.55 -12.21 12.75
CA GLN A 182 8.95 -13.21 13.74
C GLN A 182 7.74 -13.84 14.42
#